data_AF-A0A5E4MD70-F1
#
_entry.id   AF-A0A5E4MD70-F1
#
_cell.length_a   1.000
_cell.length_b   1.000
_cell.length_c   1.000
_cell.angle_alpha   90.00
_cell.angle_beta   90.00
_cell.angle_gamma   90.00
#
_symmetry.space_group_name_H-M   'P 1'
#
loop_
_entity.id
_entity.type
_entity.pdbx_description
1 polymer ?
#
loop_
_entity_poly.entity_id
_entity_poly.type
_entity_poly.pdbx_seq_one_letter_code
_entity_poly.pdbx_strand_id
1 'polypeptide(L)'
;MYYGLTNYYQNHRRYVKSRDDFQLLGKLSKTPSSDCAPYDFNDNKPIAPCGAIANSLFSDDLTLKYNEKQVPLLRTGIAWPSDKNIKYQNPPGQIKEAFKDFAKPIDWRKNIWELDLENPSNNGFENEDLIVWMRTAALPDFRKLYRRIDHSISEFESGLPTGNYTLLIEYNYPVAGFGGTKSLILSNTSFTGGKNLFLGYAYIVVGCICFLLGLLFLIIHIKYKPSVNADVSVVTPSTSYQ
;
A
#
# COMPACT_ATOMS: atom_id res chain seq x y z
N MET A 1 3.38 10.92 5.47
CA MET A 1 2.47 10.66 6.60
C MET A 1 1.59 9.47 6.26
N TYR A 2 1.56 8.45 7.10
CA TYR A 2 0.81 7.21 6.89
C TYR A 2 -0.19 7.01 8.04
N TYR A 3 -1.33 6.38 7.75
CA TYR A 3 -2.11 5.72 8.80
C TYR A 3 -1.80 4.22 8.79
N GLY A 4 -1.83 3.61 9.96
CA GLY A 4 -1.66 2.18 10.18
C GLY A 4 -2.92 1.58 10.77
N LEU A 5 -3.30 0.41 10.29
CA LEU A 5 -4.37 -0.42 10.84
C LEU A 5 -3.77 -1.76 11.25
N THR A 6 -4.20 -2.28 12.39
CA THR A 6 -3.88 -3.64 12.85
C THR A 6 -5.12 -4.50 12.89
N ASN A 7 -4.92 -5.81 12.79
CA ASN A 7 -6.00 -6.79 12.84
C ASN A 7 -7.09 -6.55 11.77
N TYR A 8 -6.67 -6.10 10.57
CA TYR A 8 -7.58 -5.80 9.45
C TYR A 8 -7.23 -6.63 8.21
N TYR A 9 -8.08 -7.60 7.87
CA TYR A 9 -7.75 -8.60 6.85
C TYR A 9 -8.18 -8.22 5.43
N GLN A 10 -7.44 -7.29 4.79
CA GLN A 10 -7.67 -6.96 3.37
C GLN A 10 -7.36 -8.12 2.41
N ASN A 11 -6.58 -9.10 2.84
CA ASN A 11 -6.16 -10.25 2.05
C ASN A 11 -7.18 -11.40 2.02
N HIS A 12 -8.33 -11.26 2.70
CA HIS A 12 -9.37 -12.27 2.66
C HIS A 12 -9.93 -12.41 1.23
N ARG A 13 -10.00 -13.65 0.70
CA ARG A 13 -10.35 -13.92 -0.71
C ARG A 13 -11.63 -13.21 -1.18
N ARG A 14 -12.70 -13.26 -0.38
CA ARG A 14 -13.97 -12.58 -0.73
C ARG A 14 -13.83 -11.06 -0.70
N TYR A 15 -13.02 -10.51 0.20
CA TYR A 15 -12.80 -9.07 0.29
C TYR A 15 -12.03 -8.58 -0.93
N VAL A 16 -10.92 -9.22 -1.29
CA VAL A 16 -10.09 -8.87 -2.46
C VAL A 16 -10.88 -8.96 -3.77
N LYS A 17 -11.77 -9.95 -3.89
CA LYS A 17 -12.61 -10.11 -5.08
C LYS A 17 -13.73 -9.06 -5.17
N SER A 18 -14.14 -8.48 -4.06
CA SER A 18 -15.35 -7.65 -3.98
C SER A 18 -15.12 -6.22 -4.49
N ARG A 19 -15.11 -6.08 -5.82
CA ARG A 19 -15.03 -4.82 -6.58
C ARG A 19 -15.49 -5.05 -8.03
N ASP A 20 -15.73 -3.96 -8.76
CA ASP A 20 -16.02 -3.98 -10.19
C ASP A 20 -14.96 -3.17 -10.95
N ASP A 21 -14.06 -3.86 -11.64
CA ASP A 21 -12.94 -3.24 -12.36
C ASP A 21 -13.42 -2.41 -13.57
N PHE A 22 -14.55 -2.75 -14.20
CA PHE A 22 -15.10 -1.93 -15.29
C PHE A 22 -15.65 -0.61 -14.76
N GLN A 23 -16.31 -0.65 -13.60
CA GLN A 23 -16.78 0.55 -12.92
C GLN A 23 -15.61 1.49 -12.60
N LEU A 24 -14.52 0.96 -12.02
CA LEU A 24 -13.32 1.75 -11.68
C LEU A 24 -12.63 2.35 -12.92
N LEU A 25 -12.79 1.74 -14.09
CA LEU A 25 -12.36 2.27 -15.39
C LEU A 25 -13.33 3.32 -16.00
N GLY A 26 -14.31 3.80 -15.22
CA GLY A 26 -15.28 4.81 -15.64
C GLY A 26 -16.43 4.26 -16.48
N LYS A 27 -16.52 2.94 -16.67
CA LYS A 27 -17.61 2.29 -17.40
C LYS A 27 -18.73 1.91 -16.45
N LEU A 28 -19.57 2.89 -16.14
CA LEU A 28 -20.70 2.72 -15.25
C LEU A 28 -21.80 1.83 -15.88
N SER A 29 -22.27 0.84 -15.12
CA SER A 29 -23.38 -0.04 -15.49
C SER A 29 -24.40 -0.09 -14.37
N LYS A 30 -25.70 -0.12 -14.70
CA LYS A 30 -26.79 -0.29 -13.72
C LYS A 30 -26.84 -1.70 -13.11
N THR A 31 -26.13 -2.65 -13.71
CA THR A 31 -25.93 -4.01 -13.20
C THR A 31 -24.46 -4.18 -12.85
N PRO A 32 -24.06 -3.89 -11.59
CA PRO A 32 -22.69 -4.08 -11.15
C PRO A 32 -22.27 -5.55 -11.21
N SER A 33 -20.96 -5.81 -11.21
CA SER A 33 -20.42 -7.16 -11.11
C SER A 33 -20.98 -7.93 -9.91
N SER A 34 -21.32 -9.21 -10.11
CA SER A 34 -21.77 -10.10 -9.02
C SER A 34 -20.70 -10.30 -7.94
N ASP A 35 -19.44 -9.99 -8.23
CA ASP A 35 -18.36 -10.01 -7.26
C ASP A 35 -18.51 -8.94 -6.18
N CYS A 36 -19.22 -7.84 -6.46
CA CYS A 36 -19.50 -6.78 -5.49
C CYS A 36 -20.48 -7.21 -4.40
N ALA A 37 -21.24 -8.29 -4.57
CA ALA A 37 -22.23 -8.72 -3.60
C ALA A 37 -21.60 -8.98 -2.20
N PRO A 38 -22.26 -8.56 -1.10
CA PRO A 38 -23.59 -7.94 -1.02
C PRO A 38 -23.60 -6.40 -1.13
N TYR A 39 -22.48 -5.79 -1.53
CA TYR A 39 -22.29 -4.33 -1.61
C TYR A 39 -22.44 -3.81 -3.05
N ASP A 40 -23.31 -4.43 -3.82
CA ASP A 40 -23.65 -4.10 -5.20
C ASP A 40 -24.86 -3.15 -5.30
N PHE A 41 -25.82 -3.25 -4.37
CA PHE A 41 -27.02 -2.40 -4.32
C PHE A 41 -27.27 -1.81 -2.92
N ASN A 42 -27.86 -0.62 -2.90
CA ASN A 42 -28.45 -0.02 -1.70
C ASN A 42 -29.88 0.44 -2.05
N ASP A 43 -30.90 -0.09 -1.36
CA ASP A 43 -32.32 0.19 -1.64
C ASP A 43 -32.70 0.10 -3.14
N ASN A 44 -32.30 -0.99 -3.80
CA ASN A 44 -32.47 -1.24 -5.25
C ASN A 44 -31.75 -0.25 -6.19
N LYS A 45 -30.92 0.65 -5.67
CA LYS A 45 -30.06 1.54 -6.45
C LYS A 45 -28.65 0.94 -6.54
N PRO A 46 -28.06 0.82 -7.74
CA PRO A 46 -26.70 0.28 -7.88
C PRO A 46 -25.68 1.20 -7.20
N ILE A 47 -24.71 0.62 -6.50
CA ILE A 47 -23.67 1.35 -5.78
C ILE A 47 -22.49 1.68 -6.71
N ALA A 48 -21.93 2.88 -6.59
CA ALA A 48 -20.68 3.26 -7.24
C ALA A 48 -19.77 4.08 -6.29
N PRO A 49 -18.55 3.61 -5.97
CA PRO A 49 -17.96 2.29 -6.29
C PRO A 49 -18.60 1.14 -5.50
N CYS A 50 -18.93 0.02 -6.14
CA CYS A 50 -19.45 -1.16 -5.46
C CYS A 50 -18.35 -2.01 -4.79
N GLY A 51 -18.77 -2.86 -3.86
CA GLY A 51 -17.91 -3.88 -3.26
C GLY A 51 -17.37 -3.55 -1.86
N ALA A 52 -16.94 -4.60 -1.15
CA ALA A 52 -16.51 -4.53 0.24
C ALA A 52 -15.26 -3.64 0.44
N ILE A 53 -14.35 -3.64 -0.54
CA ILE A 53 -13.12 -2.84 -0.47
C ILE A 53 -13.48 -1.37 -0.41
N ALA A 54 -14.31 -0.91 -1.34
CA ALA A 54 -14.69 0.48 -1.42
C ALA A 54 -15.60 0.89 -0.25
N ASN A 55 -16.56 0.05 0.14
CA ASN A 55 -17.46 0.34 1.25
C ASN A 55 -16.72 0.65 2.56
N SER A 56 -15.63 -0.08 2.82
CA SER A 56 -14.83 0.06 4.04
C SER A 56 -13.70 1.09 3.97
N LEU A 57 -13.79 2.08 3.07
CA LEU A 57 -12.81 3.16 2.90
C LEU A 57 -12.50 3.87 4.23
N PHE A 58 -11.20 4.02 4.52
CA PHE A 58 -10.73 4.77 5.69
C PHE A 58 -11.23 6.22 5.66
N SER A 59 -11.87 6.67 6.73
CA SER A 59 -12.66 7.91 6.75
C SER A 59 -12.29 8.93 7.83
N ASP A 60 -11.30 8.63 8.69
CA ASP A 60 -10.81 9.64 9.64
C ASP A 60 -10.14 10.79 8.87
N ASP A 61 -10.28 12.01 9.40
CA ASP A 61 -9.51 13.15 8.93
C ASP A 61 -8.36 13.46 9.91
N LEU A 62 -7.16 13.65 9.37
CA LEU A 62 -5.92 13.80 10.15
C LEU A 62 -5.26 15.12 9.76
N THR A 63 -5.29 16.08 10.68
CA THR A 63 -4.66 17.39 10.50
C THR A 63 -3.46 17.51 11.43
N LEU A 64 -2.30 17.85 10.85
CA LEU A 64 -1.07 18.07 11.60
C LEU A 64 -0.79 19.58 11.72
N LYS A 65 -0.51 20.04 12.93
CA LYS A 65 -0.09 21.42 13.21
C LYS A 65 1.31 21.47 13.80
N TYR A 66 2.07 22.48 13.42
CA TYR A 66 3.38 22.83 13.97
C TYR A 66 3.27 24.24 14.58
N ASN A 67 3.52 24.38 15.89
CA ASN A 67 3.37 25.66 16.60
C ASN A 67 2.04 26.39 16.28
N GLU A 68 0.91 25.66 16.37
CA GLU A 68 -0.45 26.11 16.01
C GLU A 68 -0.73 26.43 14.54
N LYS A 69 0.29 26.41 13.66
CA LYS A 69 0.12 26.55 12.20
C LYS A 69 -0.09 25.20 11.55
N GLN A 70 -0.95 25.13 10.55
CA GLN A 70 -1.18 23.88 9.82
C GLN A 70 0.04 23.52 8.96
N VAL A 71 0.49 22.27 9.09
CA VAL A 71 1.53 21.71 8.21
C VAL A 71 0.92 21.51 6.82
N PRO A 72 1.58 21.94 5.73
CA PRO A 72 1.06 21.76 4.39
C PRO A 72 1.11 20.27 4.00
N LEU A 73 -0.05 19.66 3.86
CA LEU A 73 -0.20 18.24 3.57
C LEU A 73 -0.86 18.05 2.21
N LEU A 74 -0.07 17.56 1.24
CA LEU A 74 -0.54 17.26 -0.11
C LEU A 74 -1.41 16.00 -0.11
N ARG A 75 -2.59 16.12 -0.74
CA ARG A 75 -3.53 15.01 -1.01
C ARG A 75 -3.23 14.26 -2.32
N THR A 76 -2.38 14.83 -3.16
CA THR A 76 -2.01 14.30 -4.48
C THR A 76 -0.58 13.79 -4.52
N GLY A 77 -0.25 12.99 -5.53
CA GLY A 77 1.07 12.36 -5.66
C GLY A 77 1.35 11.31 -4.58
N ILE A 78 0.30 10.68 -4.04
CA ILE A 78 0.32 9.57 -3.08
C ILE A 78 0.02 8.22 -3.74
N ALA A 79 -0.73 8.21 -4.85
CA ALA A 79 -1.01 7.02 -5.63
C ALA A 79 0.09 6.73 -6.67
N TRP A 80 0.16 5.48 -7.13
CA TRP A 80 1.09 5.11 -8.20
C TRP A 80 0.62 5.69 -9.54
N PRO A 81 1.52 6.24 -10.38
CA PRO A 81 1.15 6.80 -11.67
C PRO A 81 0.44 5.79 -12.57
N SER A 82 0.83 4.52 -12.52
CA SER A 82 0.19 3.46 -13.30
C SER A 82 -1.24 3.15 -12.85
N ASP A 83 -1.54 3.25 -11.55
CA ASP A 83 -2.91 3.08 -11.07
C ASP A 83 -3.74 4.29 -11.52
N LYS A 84 -3.24 5.51 -11.31
CA LYS A 84 -3.93 6.76 -11.65
C LYS A 84 -4.21 6.93 -13.15
N ASN A 85 -3.26 6.56 -14.01
CA ASN A 85 -3.36 6.84 -15.44
C ASN A 85 -3.99 5.70 -16.26
N ILE A 86 -4.12 4.49 -15.70
CA ILE A 86 -4.53 3.30 -16.47
C ILE A 86 -5.71 2.57 -15.83
N LYS A 87 -5.72 2.41 -14.50
CA LYS A 87 -6.69 1.52 -13.82
C LYS A 87 -7.93 2.24 -13.30
N TYR A 88 -7.78 3.51 -12.96
CA TYR A 88 -8.86 4.33 -12.42
C TYR A 88 -9.11 5.49 -13.36
N GLN A 89 -10.34 5.62 -13.83
CA GLN A 89 -10.75 6.68 -14.73
C GLN A 89 -12.16 7.13 -14.36
N ASN A 90 -12.39 8.44 -14.40
CA ASN A 90 -13.72 8.96 -14.22
C ASN A 90 -14.59 8.71 -15.48
N PRO A 91 -15.91 8.50 -15.32
CA PRO A 91 -16.83 8.51 -16.46
C PRO A 91 -16.77 9.87 -17.17
N PRO A 92 -17.03 9.92 -18.50
CA PRO A 92 -17.01 11.17 -19.25
C PRO A 92 -18.11 12.13 -18.77
N GLY A 93 -17.82 13.43 -18.82
CA GLY A 93 -18.75 14.49 -18.43
C GLY A 93 -18.55 14.98 -16.99
N GLN A 94 -19.57 15.64 -16.44
CA GLN A 94 -19.51 16.13 -15.06
C GLN A 94 -19.70 14.98 -14.08
N ILE A 95 -18.79 14.87 -13.10
CA ILE A 95 -18.78 13.79 -12.10
C ILE A 95 -20.15 13.64 -11.42
N LYS A 96 -20.72 14.73 -10.89
CA LYS A 96 -22.02 14.69 -10.18
C LYS A 96 -23.14 14.12 -11.05
N GLU A 97 -23.17 14.50 -12.32
CA GLU A 97 -24.20 14.04 -13.26
C GLU A 97 -24.00 12.57 -13.64
N ALA A 98 -22.75 12.14 -13.84
CA ALA A 98 -22.43 10.76 -14.15
C ALA A 98 -22.83 9.78 -13.04
N PHE A 99 -22.74 10.21 -11.77
CA PHE A 99 -23.07 9.38 -10.62
C PHE A 99 -24.51 9.55 -10.08
N LYS A 100 -25.35 10.40 -10.69
CA LYS A 100 -26.70 10.73 -10.18
C LYS A 100 -27.60 9.50 -9.97
N ASP A 101 -27.48 8.51 -10.86
CA ASP A 101 -28.30 7.28 -10.86
C ASP A 101 -27.69 6.18 -9.99
N PHE A 102 -26.58 6.47 -9.30
CA PHE A 102 -25.88 5.53 -8.41
C PHE A 102 -26.02 5.95 -6.95
N ALA A 103 -26.00 4.97 -6.06
CA ALA A 103 -25.86 5.19 -4.62
C ALA A 103 -24.38 5.26 -4.25
N LYS A 104 -24.05 6.04 -3.22
CA LYS A 104 -22.76 5.91 -2.54
C LYS A 104 -22.72 4.57 -1.77
N PRO A 105 -21.53 4.05 -1.46
CA PRO A 105 -21.41 2.90 -0.56
C PRO A 105 -22.05 3.14 0.80
N ILE A 106 -22.50 2.07 1.44
CA ILE A 106 -23.36 2.10 2.63
C ILE A 106 -22.69 2.86 3.78
N ASP A 107 -21.41 2.58 4.04
CA ASP A 107 -20.67 3.19 5.15
C ASP A 107 -20.04 4.56 4.82
N TRP A 108 -20.26 5.07 3.60
CA TRP A 108 -19.71 6.36 3.20
C TRP A 108 -20.54 7.52 3.74
N ARG A 109 -19.86 8.46 4.40
CA ARG A 109 -20.48 9.73 4.82
C ARG A 109 -20.56 10.73 3.67
N LYS A 110 -19.49 10.82 2.88
CA LYS A 110 -19.34 11.73 1.73
C LYS A 110 -19.67 11.01 0.43
N ASN A 111 -20.14 11.75 -0.57
CA ASN A 111 -20.28 11.21 -1.93
C ASN A 111 -18.92 11.13 -2.63
N ILE A 112 -18.86 10.39 -3.73
CA ILE A 112 -17.62 10.18 -4.50
C ILE A 112 -17.04 11.49 -5.08
N TRP A 113 -17.89 12.51 -5.29
CA TRP A 113 -17.48 13.84 -5.75
C TRP A 113 -17.17 14.83 -4.62
N GLU A 114 -17.17 14.38 -3.36
CA GLU A 114 -16.91 15.18 -2.16
C GLU A 114 -15.68 14.68 -1.39
N LEU A 115 -14.91 13.76 -1.98
CA LEU A 115 -13.73 13.17 -1.36
C LEU A 115 -12.60 14.20 -1.21
N ASP A 116 -12.49 15.14 -2.15
CA ASP A 116 -11.59 16.28 -2.10
C ASP A 116 -12.32 17.57 -2.50
N LEU A 117 -12.64 18.42 -1.52
CA LEU A 117 -13.34 19.68 -1.77
C LEU A 117 -12.41 20.80 -2.29
N GLU A 118 -11.11 20.67 -2.08
CA GLU A 118 -10.11 21.67 -2.46
C GLU A 118 -9.69 21.50 -3.91
N ASN A 119 -9.65 20.25 -4.40
CA ASN A 119 -9.26 19.93 -5.75
C ASN A 119 -10.33 19.10 -6.50
N PRO A 120 -11.13 19.73 -7.38
CA PRO A 120 -12.13 19.03 -8.19
C PRO A 120 -11.57 17.90 -9.05
N SER A 121 -10.30 17.97 -9.47
CA SER A 121 -9.64 16.92 -10.28
C SER A 121 -9.25 15.68 -9.47
N ASN A 122 -9.27 15.75 -8.14
CA ASN A 122 -8.97 14.64 -7.23
C ASN A 122 -10.25 14.02 -6.66
N ASN A 123 -11.29 13.88 -7.47
CA ASN A 123 -12.58 13.30 -7.09
C ASN A 123 -12.99 12.16 -8.02
N GLY A 124 -14.07 11.47 -7.65
CA GLY A 124 -14.55 10.31 -8.39
C GLY A 124 -13.66 9.10 -8.17
N PHE A 125 -13.51 8.25 -9.20
CA PHE A 125 -12.62 7.09 -9.14
C PHE A 125 -11.13 7.46 -9.17
N GLU A 126 -10.80 8.66 -9.63
CA GLU A 126 -9.44 9.17 -9.71
C GLU A 126 -8.92 9.77 -8.39
N ASN A 127 -9.77 9.83 -7.36
CA ASN A 127 -9.36 10.28 -6.04
C ASN A 127 -8.23 9.40 -5.47
N GLU A 128 -7.10 10.01 -5.13
CA GLU A 128 -5.91 9.25 -4.74
C GLU A 128 -6.04 8.53 -3.39
N ASP A 129 -6.85 9.05 -2.45
CA ASP A 129 -7.15 8.36 -1.19
C ASP A 129 -7.88 7.02 -1.44
N LEU A 130 -8.87 7.06 -2.34
CA LEU A 130 -9.59 5.87 -2.80
C LEU A 130 -8.62 4.89 -3.48
N ILE A 131 -7.80 5.35 -4.43
CA ILE A 131 -6.85 4.49 -5.16
C ILE A 131 -5.88 3.78 -4.21
N VAL A 132 -5.32 4.53 -3.25
CA VAL A 132 -4.42 3.96 -2.23
C VAL A 132 -5.15 2.91 -1.39
N TRP A 133 -6.41 3.15 -1.02
CA TRP A 133 -7.20 2.18 -0.26
C TRP A 133 -7.52 0.92 -1.05
N MET A 134 -7.92 1.06 -2.32
CA MET A 134 -8.32 -0.04 -3.19
C MET A 134 -7.16 -1.02 -3.49
N ARG A 135 -5.91 -0.59 -3.33
CA ARG A 135 -4.75 -1.50 -3.33
C ARG A 135 -4.69 -2.28 -2.01
N THR A 136 -5.23 -3.50 -2.01
CA THR A 136 -5.29 -4.38 -0.83
C THR A 136 -3.91 -4.69 -0.25
N ALA A 137 -3.80 -4.62 1.09
CA ALA A 137 -2.61 -5.05 1.80
C ALA A 137 -2.51 -6.59 1.88
N ALA A 138 -1.29 -7.11 1.88
CA ALA A 138 -1.02 -8.54 1.95
C ALA A 138 -1.12 -9.13 3.37
N LEU A 139 -0.92 -8.29 4.39
CA LEU A 139 -0.89 -8.66 5.81
C LEU A 139 -1.99 -7.91 6.58
N PRO A 140 -2.45 -8.45 7.74
CA PRO A 140 -3.50 -7.82 8.55
C PRO A 140 -3.05 -6.51 9.21
N ASP A 141 -1.75 -6.39 9.46
CA ASP A 141 -1.14 -5.18 9.98
C ASP A 141 -0.45 -4.47 8.83
N PHE A 142 -0.95 -3.29 8.49
CA PHE A 142 -0.45 -2.54 7.35
C PHE A 142 -0.50 -1.04 7.60
N ARG A 143 0.21 -0.31 6.76
CA ARG A 143 0.14 1.14 6.69
C ARG A 143 -0.15 1.57 5.26
N LYS A 144 -0.90 2.65 5.10
CA LYS A 144 -1.15 3.27 3.80
C LYS A 144 -0.74 4.73 3.82
N LEU A 145 -0.24 5.20 2.69
CA LEU A 145 0.19 6.59 2.55
C LEU A 145 -1.06 7.47 2.59
N TYR A 146 -1.10 8.41 3.53
CA TYR A 146 -2.21 9.34 3.68
C TYR A 146 -1.86 10.66 3.00
N ARG A 147 -0.78 11.31 3.43
CA ARG A 147 -0.37 12.62 2.89
C ARG A 147 1.14 12.69 2.71
N ARG A 148 1.57 13.56 1.82
CA ARG A 148 2.96 14.00 1.72
C ARG A 148 3.08 15.42 2.25
N ILE A 149 4.22 15.75 2.83
CA ILE A 149 4.49 17.12 3.24
C ILE A 149 4.86 17.90 1.98
N ASP A 150 4.33 19.12 1.86
CA ASP A 150 4.75 20.03 0.81
C ASP A 150 6.10 20.66 1.18
N HIS A 151 7.15 20.23 0.48
CA HIS A 151 8.51 20.74 0.66
C HIS A 151 8.78 22.04 -0.12
N SER A 152 7.80 22.58 -0.86
CA SER A 152 7.94 23.89 -1.52
C SER A 152 7.87 25.06 -0.53
N ILE A 153 7.31 24.84 0.66
CA ILE A 153 7.26 25.84 1.73
C ILE A 153 8.58 25.84 2.48
N SER A 154 9.24 27.01 2.58
CA SER A 154 10.58 27.16 3.16
C SER A 154 10.72 26.59 4.57
N GLU A 155 9.69 26.68 5.41
CA GLU A 155 9.66 26.11 6.76
C GLU A 155 9.77 24.56 6.77
N PHE A 156 9.36 23.90 5.68
CA PHE A 156 9.29 22.44 5.57
C PHE A 156 10.17 21.86 4.45
N GLU A 157 11.05 22.66 3.85
CA GLU A 157 11.93 22.26 2.73
C GLU A 157 12.78 21.03 3.09
N SER A 158 13.40 21.04 4.28
CA SER A 158 14.20 19.92 4.79
C SER A 158 13.38 18.88 5.58
N GLY A 159 12.05 18.96 5.52
CA GLY A 159 11.13 18.09 6.26
C GLY A 159 10.54 18.77 7.50
N LEU A 160 10.05 17.96 8.43
CA LEU A 160 9.44 18.47 9.66
C LEU A 160 10.53 19.02 10.61
N PRO A 161 10.54 20.34 10.90
CA PRO A 161 11.47 20.92 11.86
C PRO A 161 11.28 20.35 13.27
N THR A 162 12.31 20.47 14.10
CA THR A 162 12.22 20.04 15.51
C THR A 162 11.31 20.99 16.29
N GLY A 163 10.31 20.44 16.97
CA GLY A 163 9.42 21.19 17.84
C GLY A 163 8.16 20.42 18.19
N ASN A 164 7.17 21.14 18.70
CA ASN A 164 5.92 20.55 19.14
C ASN A 164 4.91 20.50 17.99
N TYR A 165 4.33 19.31 17.83
CA TYR A 165 3.29 19.07 16.85
C TYR A 165 1.99 18.67 17.54
N THR A 166 0.89 19.22 17.06
CA THR A 166 -0.45 18.85 17.50
C THR A 166 -1.14 18.10 16.37
N LEU A 167 -1.57 16.87 16.66
CA LEU A 167 -2.37 16.06 15.75
C LEU A 167 -3.84 16.20 16.14
N LEU A 168 -4.65 16.68 15.20
CA LEU A 168 -6.11 16.72 15.33
C LEU A 168 -6.70 15.60 14.47
N ILE A 169 -7.58 14.80 15.07
CA ILE A 169 -8.21 13.64 14.44
C ILE A 169 -9.73 13.81 14.49
N GLU A 170 -10.37 13.86 13.33
CA GLU A 170 -11.81 13.66 13.23
C GLU A 170 -12.10 12.15 13.15
N TYR A 171 -12.56 11.58 14.26
CA TYR A 171 -12.67 10.13 14.42
C TYR A 171 -13.95 9.59 13.78
N ASN A 172 -13.81 9.01 12.59
CA ASN A 172 -14.92 8.57 11.75
C ASN A 172 -14.88 7.07 11.41
N TYR A 173 -13.78 6.39 11.70
CA TYR A 173 -13.52 5.00 11.37
C TYR A 173 -13.35 4.13 12.64
N PRO A 174 -14.41 3.51 13.16
CA PRO A 174 -14.34 2.69 14.38
C PRO A 174 -13.61 1.37 14.12
N VAL A 175 -12.67 1.02 15.02
CA VAL A 175 -11.89 -0.24 14.93
C VAL A 175 -12.18 -1.23 16.05
N ALA A 176 -12.95 -0.80 17.06
CA ALA A 176 -13.29 -1.64 18.21
C ALA A 176 -14.08 -2.88 17.82
N GLY A 177 -14.95 -2.79 16.80
CA GLY A 177 -15.81 -3.89 16.37
C GLY A 177 -15.06 -5.12 15.84
N PHE A 178 -13.84 -4.94 15.34
CA PHE A 178 -12.97 -6.04 14.91
C PHE A 178 -11.72 -6.19 15.78
N GLY A 179 -11.65 -5.50 16.92
CA GLY A 179 -10.52 -5.59 17.85
C GLY A 179 -9.19 -5.12 17.26
N GLY A 180 -9.22 -4.13 16.37
CA GLY A 180 -8.01 -3.54 15.78
C GLY A 180 -7.56 -2.25 16.47
N THR A 181 -6.41 -1.74 16.05
CA THR A 181 -5.88 -0.44 16.47
C THR A 181 -5.58 0.45 15.27
N LYS A 182 -5.56 1.77 15.51
CA LYS A 182 -5.16 2.78 14.53
C LYS A 182 -3.92 3.51 15.00
N SER A 183 -3.02 3.79 14.08
CA SER A 183 -1.78 4.53 14.36
C SER A 183 -1.53 5.58 13.30
N LEU A 184 -1.02 6.74 13.69
CA LEU A 184 -0.38 7.68 12.76
C LEU A 184 1.12 7.38 12.72
N ILE A 185 1.69 7.31 11.52
CA ILE A 185 3.11 7.04 11.31
C ILE A 185 3.71 8.17 10.46
N LEU A 186 4.68 8.88 11.04
CA LEU A 186 5.53 9.83 10.34
C LEU A 186 6.86 9.13 10.02
N SER A 187 7.24 9.12 8.75
CA SER A 187 8.47 8.48 8.28
C SER A 187 8.93 9.16 7.02
N ASN A 188 10.25 9.32 6.90
CA ASN A 188 10.90 9.61 5.63
C ASN A 188 11.18 8.29 4.89
N THR A 189 11.25 8.37 3.57
CA THR A 189 11.66 7.25 2.71
C THR A 189 13.09 7.48 2.24
N SER A 190 13.94 6.47 2.39
CA SER A 190 15.24 6.42 1.73
C SER A 190 15.12 5.67 0.40
N PHE A 191 16.22 5.56 -0.33
CA PHE A 191 16.30 4.76 -1.56
C PHE A 191 15.81 3.31 -1.36
N THR A 192 16.07 2.71 -0.20
CA THR A 192 15.64 1.35 0.14
C THR A 192 14.22 1.28 0.72
N GLY A 193 13.50 2.40 0.76
CA GLY A 193 12.14 2.52 1.26
C GLY A 193 12.08 3.03 2.70
N GLY A 194 11.25 2.43 3.53
CA GLY A 194 11.14 2.78 4.95
C GLY A 194 12.20 2.07 5.81
N LYS A 195 12.22 2.39 7.11
CA LYS A 195 13.08 1.69 8.09
C LYS A 195 12.79 0.18 8.08
N ASN A 196 13.73 -0.61 7.57
CA ASN A 196 13.69 -2.07 7.61
C ASN A 196 15.12 -2.63 7.80
N LEU A 197 15.40 -3.14 9.00
CA LEU A 197 16.71 -3.70 9.34
C LEU A 197 16.85 -5.17 8.94
N PHE A 198 15.75 -5.86 8.64
CA PHE A 198 15.76 -7.29 8.31
C PHE A 198 16.67 -7.60 7.12
N LEU A 199 16.57 -6.79 6.05
CA LEU A 199 17.38 -6.99 4.86
C LEU A 199 18.87 -6.85 5.16
N GLY A 200 19.25 -5.85 5.98
CA GLY A 200 20.64 -5.66 6.41
C GLY A 200 21.16 -6.84 7.23
N TYR A 201 20.39 -7.31 8.20
CA TYR A 201 20.75 -8.50 8.98
C TYR A 201 20.86 -9.76 8.10
N ALA A 202 19.94 -9.96 7.16
CA ALA A 202 19.97 -11.10 6.25
C ALA A 202 21.27 -11.11 5.41
N TYR A 203 21.67 -9.96 4.84
CA TYR A 203 22.93 -9.86 4.09
C TYR A 203 24.15 -10.13 4.94
N ILE A 204 24.22 -9.60 6.17
CA ILE A 204 25.35 -9.83 7.08
C ILE A 204 25.44 -11.31 7.45
N VAL A 205 24.32 -11.94 7.83
CA VAL A 205 24.30 -13.35 8.23
C VAL A 205 24.72 -14.26 7.07
N VAL A 206 24.14 -14.08 5.88
CA VAL A 206 24.50 -14.87 4.69
C VAL A 206 25.97 -14.62 4.31
N GLY A 207 26.44 -13.38 4.37
CA GLY A 207 27.84 -13.02 4.11
C GLY A 207 28.81 -13.71 5.08
N CYS A 208 28.50 -13.73 6.38
CA CYS A 208 29.29 -14.43 7.38
C CYS A 208 29.33 -15.95 7.13
N ILE A 209 28.20 -16.56 6.78
CA ILE A 209 28.15 -18.00 6.44
C ILE A 209 29.04 -18.30 5.23
N CYS A 210 28.91 -17.52 4.15
CA CYS A 210 29.72 -17.69 2.95
C CYS A 210 31.22 -17.49 3.22
N PHE A 211 31.59 -16.51 4.06
CA PHE A 211 32.98 -16.26 4.43
C PHE A 211 33.58 -17.41 5.24
N LEU A 212 32.84 -17.95 6.23
CA LEU A 212 33.29 -19.10 7.03
C LEU A 212 33.43 -20.36 6.18
N LEU A 213 32.50 -20.62 5.27
CA LEU A 213 32.60 -21.73 4.31
C LEU A 213 33.80 -21.55 3.37
N GLY A 214 34.02 -20.33 2.88
CA GLY A 214 35.18 -19.99 2.05
C GLY A 214 36.51 -20.24 2.78
N LEU A 215 36.62 -19.81 4.04
CA LEU A 215 37.80 -20.09 4.88
C LEU A 215 37.98 -21.59 5.12
N LEU A 216 36.90 -22.32 5.41
CA LEU A 216 36.94 -23.76 5.60
C LEU A 216 37.44 -24.48 4.33
N PHE A 217 36.90 -24.15 3.16
CA PHE A 217 37.37 -24.70 1.89
C PHE A 217 38.80 -24.30 1.56
N LEU A 218 39.23 -23.08 1.90
CA LEU A 218 40.62 -22.64 1.74
C LEU A 218 41.56 -23.47 2.63
N ILE A 219 41.21 -23.69 3.91
CA ILE A 219 41.98 -24.52 4.84
C ILE A 219 42.06 -25.96 4.32
N ILE A 220 40.95 -26.52 3.85
CA ILE A 220 40.92 -27.86 3.25
C ILE A 220 41.81 -27.90 2.01
N HIS A 221 41.75 -26.92 1.11
CA HIS A 221 42.57 -26.88 -0.09
C HIS A 221 44.07 -26.78 0.20
N ILE A 222 44.47 -25.98 1.20
CA ILE A 222 45.87 -25.85 1.61
C ILE A 222 46.37 -27.14 2.28
N LYS A 223 45.57 -27.77 3.15
CA LYS A 223 45.95 -29.01 3.84
C LYS A 223 45.94 -30.24 2.94
N TYR A 224 44.89 -30.39 2.13
CA TYR A 224 44.68 -31.48 1.19
C TYR A 224 45.02 -31.03 -0.22
N LYS A 225 46.20 -30.40 -0.38
CA LYS A 225 46.71 -29.95 -1.66
C LYS A 225 46.60 -31.11 -2.66
N PRO A 226 45.81 -31.01 -3.74
CA PRO A 226 45.79 -32.06 -4.74
C PRO A 226 47.22 -32.17 -5.26
N SER A 227 47.82 -33.35 -5.16
CA SER A 227 49.04 -33.62 -5.90
C SER A 227 48.74 -33.32 -7.37
N VAL A 228 49.58 -32.50 -8.01
CA VAL A 228 49.53 -32.29 -9.47
C VAL A 228 49.68 -33.61 -10.24
N ASN A 229 50.08 -34.70 -9.54
CA ASN A 229 50.18 -36.06 -10.03
C ASN A 229 49.21 -37.05 -9.34
N ALA A 230 48.16 -36.60 -8.66
CA ALA A 230 47.09 -37.52 -8.23
C ALA A 230 46.18 -37.75 -9.43
N ASP A 231 46.45 -38.84 -10.14
CA ASP A 231 45.68 -39.37 -11.24
C ASP A 231 44.19 -39.13 -11.08
N VAL A 232 43.58 -38.72 -12.18
CA VAL A 232 42.15 -38.83 -12.43
C VAL A 232 41.77 -40.31 -12.32
N SER A 233 41.51 -40.76 -11.11
CA SER A 233 40.91 -42.06 -10.82
C SER A 233 39.58 -41.80 -10.11
N VAL A 234 38.68 -41.12 -10.81
CA VAL A 234 37.26 -41.41 -10.65
C VAL A 234 37.07 -42.82 -11.21
N VAL A 235 37.35 -43.82 -10.37
CA VAL A 235 37.19 -45.22 -10.72
C VAL A 235 35.68 -45.48 -10.79
N THR A 236 35.12 -45.35 -11.98
CA THR A 236 33.82 -45.92 -12.33
C THR A 236 33.97 -47.44 -12.51
N PRO A 237 32.88 -48.23 -12.54
CA PRO A 237 32.95 -49.69 -12.63
C PRO A 237 33.70 -50.25 -13.86
N SER A 238 34.06 -49.39 -14.82
CA SER A 238 34.81 -49.70 -16.04
C SER A 238 36.33 -49.55 -15.93
N THR A 239 36.88 -49.21 -14.76
CA THR A 239 38.33 -48.99 -14.64
C THR A 239 39.06 -50.32 -14.48
N SER A 240 39.81 -50.72 -15.51
CA SER A 240 40.56 -51.96 -15.56
C SER A 240 41.86 -51.87 -14.76
N TYR A 241 42.08 -52.83 -13.88
CA TYR A 241 43.35 -53.03 -13.18
C TYR A 241 44.39 -53.57 -14.19
N GLN A 242 45.45 -52.80 -14.42
CA GLN A 242 46.70 -53.28 -15.00
C GLN A 242 47.79 -53.20 -13.94
#